data_AF-A0A7W1QS94-F1
#
_entry.id   AF-A0A7W1QS94-F1
#
_cell.length_a   1.000
_cell.length_b   1.000
_cell.length_c   1.000
_cell.angle_alpha   90.00
_cell.angle_beta   90.00
_cell.angle_gamma   90.00
#
_symmetry.space_group_name_H-M   'P 1'
#
loop_
_entity.id
_entity.type
_entity.pdbx_description
1 polymer ?
#
loop_
_entity_poly.entity_id
_entity_poly.type
_entity_poly.pdbx_seq_one_letter_code
_entity_poly.pdbx_strand_id
1 'polypeptide(L)'
;MNEFYNEQTFTAIASSEADPIEALVRRGAKVMLQAALEQEVNEYLERHRHQRSQREAEFRGYRNGHAKERNITIGSGTVKIKTPRVSDVPSDQEQFESQIVKPYQRRSEALALVFPKLFIEGLATRDFEPALRCLMGEAAALSPSTISRLNARFKSEYEDWTKSSLASLPIVYVWVDGIYIKAGIADERACLLVVMGADVSGTKHLLAMAEGYRESKESWLEVLRRLKARGMNEPALAVGDGGLGFWAAAGEVWRQTKQQRCWVHKIRNILDKLPHKERSEAAKSLRAIYLSQTSDEARSKVLTLAKSWRGMYDRAAECLVDDLDRMLTYFDFPVEHHKHLRTTNPIESIFASVRLRTSAMKRLRSARSAVYLIFQIVKRAEKSLQRLSHAEKLRYVTLPNQLLAHTVVAA
;
A
#
# COMPACT_ATOMS: atom_id res chain seq x y z
N MET A 1 -27.15 10.58 20.09
CA MET A 1 -26.76 10.56 18.67
C MET A 1 -26.38 9.14 18.23
N ASN A 2 -27.22 8.15 18.55
CA ASN A 2 -26.94 6.73 18.27
C ASN A 2 -28.24 5.89 18.25
N GLU A 3 -29.30 6.41 17.63
CA GLU A 3 -30.57 5.70 17.42
C GLU A 3 -30.84 5.35 15.94
N PHE A 4 -29.91 5.69 15.04
CA PHE A 4 -30.06 5.43 13.59
C PHE A 4 -29.35 4.17 13.08
N TYR A 5 -28.66 3.42 13.94
CA TYR A 5 -28.07 2.11 13.61
C TYR A 5 -29.03 0.98 13.99
N ASN A 6 -30.17 0.90 13.31
CA ASN A 6 -31.04 -0.26 13.41
C ASN A 6 -30.75 -1.19 12.22
N GLU A 7 -30.23 -2.40 12.47
CA GLU A 7 -29.93 -3.40 11.43
C GLU A 7 -31.17 -3.66 10.54
N GLN A 8 -32.38 -3.52 11.08
CA GLN A 8 -33.63 -3.65 10.35
C GLN A 8 -33.82 -2.60 9.24
N THR A 9 -33.31 -1.38 9.42
CA THR A 9 -33.42 -0.30 8.42
C THR A 9 -32.50 -0.55 7.23
N PHE A 10 -31.29 -1.10 7.46
CA PHE A 10 -30.38 -1.49 6.38
C PHE A 10 -30.91 -2.68 5.57
N THR A 11 -31.53 -3.65 6.23
CA THR A 11 -32.16 -4.80 5.55
C THR A 11 -33.37 -4.37 4.70
N ALA A 12 -34.11 -3.34 5.13
CA ALA A 12 -35.21 -2.76 4.35
C ALA A 12 -34.73 -2.01 3.09
N ILE A 13 -33.65 -1.22 3.22
CA ILE A 13 -32.99 -0.54 2.08
C ILE A 13 -32.36 -1.57 1.10
N ALA A 14 -31.87 -2.70 1.62
CA ALA A 14 -31.26 -3.78 0.84
C ALA A 14 -32.27 -4.61 0.02
N SER A 15 -33.58 -4.40 0.18
CA SER A 15 -34.58 -4.91 -0.75
C SER A 15 -34.58 -4.07 -2.03
N SER A 16 -33.47 -4.11 -2.78
CA SER A 16 -33.31 -3.47 -4.10
C SER A 16 -34.31 -3.95 -5.17
N GLU A 17 -35.28 -4.80 -4.80
CA GLU A 17 -36.43 -5.20 -5.61
C GLU A 17 -37.67 -4.34 -5.34
N ALA A 18 -37.74 -3.63 -4.21
CA ALA A 18 -38.89 -2.81 -3.82
C ALA A 18 -38.82 -1.35 -4.32
N ASP A 19 -37.62 -0.83 -4.64
CA ASP A 19 -37.48 0.52 -5.20
C ASP A 19 -37.84 0.54 -6.71
N PRO A 20 -38.85 1.33 -7.13
CA PRO A 20 -39.30 1.35 -8.53
C PRO A 20 -38.25 1.86 -9.52
N ILE A 21 -37.35 2.76 -9.09
CA ILE A 21 -36.29 3.33 -9.95
C ILE A 21 -35.24 2.25 -10.22
N GLU A 22 -34.74 1.60 -9.17
CA GLU A 22 -33.76 0.51 -9.29
C GLU A 22 -34.31 -0.66 -10.10
N ALA A 23 -35.58 -1.03 -9.89
CA ALA A 23 -36.24 -2.08 -10.66
C ALA A 23 -36.35 -1.71 -12.16
N LEU A 24 -36.68 -0.46 -12.48
CA LEU A 24 -36.75 0.03 -13.85
C LEU A 24 -35.36 0.03 -14.52
N VAL A 25 -34.34 0.56 -13.84
CA VAL A 25 -32.97 0.59 -14.34
C VAL A 25 -32.44 -0.82 -14.59
N ARG A 26 -32.67 -1.76 -13.67
CA ARG A 26 -32.24 -3.17 -13.82
C ARG A 26 -32.93 -3.88 -14.98
N ARG A 27 -34.24 -3.63 -15.19
CA ARG A 27 -34.96 -4.14 -16.37
C ARG A 27 -34.40 -3.55 -17.66
N GLY A 28 -34.20 -2.23 -17.71
CA GLY A 28 -33.60 -1.55 -18.85
C GLY A 28 -32.22 -2.12 -19.18
N ALA A 29 -31.35 -2.27 -18.18
CA ALA A 29 -30.03 -2.86 -18.34
C ALA A 29 -30.07 -4.29 -18.90
N LYS A 30 -31.00 -5.14 -18.43
CA LYS A 30 -31.20 -6.48 -18.98
C LYS A 30 -31.58 -6.43 -20.47
N VAL A 31 -32.55 -5.58 -20.84
CA VAL A 31 -33.02 -5.46 -22.21
C VAL A 31 -31.91 -4.96 -23.13
N MET A 32 -31.21 -3.89 -22.73
CA MET A 32 -30.10 -3.32 -23.49
C MET A 32 -28.97 -4.33 -23.68
N LEU A 33 -28.56 -5.03 -22.61
CA LEU A 33 -27.50 -6.02 -22.69
C LEU A 33 -27.89 -7.22 -23.58
N GLN A 34 -29.13 -7.70 -23.47
CA GLN A 34 -29.62 -8.77 -24.34
C GLN A 34 -29.66 -8.34 -25.81
N ALA A 35 -30.11 -7.11 -26.10
CA ALA A 35 -30.14 -6.56 -27.45
C ALA A 35 -28.72 -6.40 -28.04
N ALA A 36 -27.77 -5.92 -27.23
CA ALA A 36 -26.38 -5.79 -27.64
C ALA A 36 -25.75 -7.16 -27.98
N LEU A 37 -26.04 -8.20 -27.20
CA LEU A 37 -25.59 -9.57 -27.50
C LEU A 37 -26.20 -10.13 -28.79
N GLU A 38 -27.46 -9.83 -29.08
CA GLU A 38 -28.10 -10.23 -30.34
C GLU A 38 -27.49 -9.51 -31.54
N GLN A 39 -27.12 -8.24 -31.34
CA GLN A 39 -26.50 -7.39 -32.34
C GLN A 39 -25.07 -7.83 -32.65
N GLU A 40 -24.29 -8.21 -31.63
CA GLU A 40 -22.95 -8.80 -31.80
C GLU A 40 -22.97 -10.03 -32.72
N VAL A 41 -24.02 -10.86 -32.63
CA VAL A 41 -24.22 -11.99 -33.57
C VAL A 41 -24.67 -11.54 -34.95
N ASN A 42 -25.47 -10.47 -35.08
CA ASN A 42 -25.82 -9.91 -36.40
C ASN A 42 -24.56 -9.42 -37.11
N GLU A 43 -23.67 -8.75 -36.38
CA GLU A 43 -22.42 -8.22 -36.90
C GLU A 43 -21.46 -9.35 -37.29
N TYR A 44 -21.28 -10.35 -36.43
CA TYR A 44 -20.44 -11.51 -36.74
C TYR A 44 -20.93 -12.29 -37.97
N LEU A 45 -22.25 -12.52 -38.09
CA LEU A 45 -22.85 -13.24 -39.23
C LEU A 45 -23.11 -12.35 -40.45
N GLU A 46 -22.88 -11.04 -40.34
CA GLU A 46 -23.17 -10.02 -41.36
C GLU A 46 -24.61 -10.07 -41.90
N ARG A 47 -25.57 -10.49 -41.06
CA ARG A 47 -26.98 -10.60 -41.43
C ARG A 47 -27.91 -10.57 -40.22
N HIS A 48 -29.12 -10.07 -40.44
CA HIS A 48 -30.17 -10.11 -39.44
C HIS A 48 -30.77 -11.50 -39.27
N ARG A 49 -31.44 -11.69 -38.12
CA ARG A 49 -32.17 -12.92 -37.83
C ARG A 49 -33.21 -13.21 -38.93
N HIS A 50 -33.19 -14.44 -39.45
CA HIS A 50 -34.05 -14.92 -40.56
C HIS A 50 -33.79 -14.27 -41.93
N GLN A 51 -32.80 -13.36 -42.05
CA GLN A 51 -32.39 -12.84 -43.34
C GLN A 51 -31.62 -13.90 -44.13
N ARG A 52 -32.01 -14.11 -45.38
CA ARG A 52 -31.29 -15.02 -46.29
C ARG A 52 -29.95 -14.41 -46.67
N SER A 53 -28.91 -15.24 -46.70
CA SER A 53 -27.59 -14.82 -47.19
C SER A 53 -27.71 -14.45 -48.66
N GLN A 54 -27.03 -13.38 -49.08
CA GLN A 54 -26.87 -13.10 -50.50
C GLN A 54 -25.94 -14.14 -51.13
N ARG A 55 -26.08 -14.42 -52.43
CA ARG A 55 -25.34 -15.49 -53.13
C ARG A 55 -23.81 -15.33 -53.06
N GLU A 56 -23.33 -14.11 -52.87
CA GLU A 56 -21.89 -13.77 -52.84
C GLU A 56 -21.35 -13.53 -51.42
N ALA A 57 -22.19 -13.59 -50.39
CA ALA A 57 -21.77 -13.36 -49.02
C ALA A 57 -21.04 -14.59 -48.44
N GLU A 58 -19.91 -14.35 -47.78
CA GLU A 58 -19.13 -15.37 -47.09
C GLU A 58 -19.98 -16.06 -46.01
N PHE A 59 -20.01 -17.39 -46.00
CA PHE A 59 -20.76 -18.15 -45.01
C PHE A 59 -20.00 -18.18 -43.67
N ARG A 60 -20.62 -17.67 -42.61
CA ARG A 60 -20.04 -17.57 -41.24
C ARG A 60 -20.81 -18.37 -40.18
N GLY A 61 -21.53 -19.40 -40.58
CA GLY A 61 -22.33 -20.25 -39.68
C GLY A 61 -23.79 -19.82 -39.49
N TYR A 62 -24.48 -20.51 -38.58
CA TYR A 62 -25.91 -20.33 -38.27
C TYR A 62 -26.15 -19.95 -36.80
N ARG A 63 -27.23 -19.20 -36.56
CA ARG A 63 -27.73 -18.96 -35.20
C ARG A 63 -28.26 -20.27 -34.60
N ASN A 64 -27.72 -20.68 -33.46
CA ASN A 64 -28.09 -21.91 -32.74
C ASN A 64 -28.72 -21.63 -31.36
N GLY A 65 -29.75 -20.78 -31.40
CA GLY A 65 -30.48 -20.35 -30.20
C GLY A 65 -29.57 -19.70 -29.17
N HIS A 66 -29.84 -19.99 -27.90
CA HIS A 66 -29.13 -19.39 -26.76
C HIS A 66 -28.54 -20.46 -25.85
N ALA A 67 -27.48 -20.08 -25.14
CA ALA A 67 -26.99 -20.83 -24.00
C ALA A 67 -28.01 -20.80 -22.84
N LYS A 68 -27.79 -21.65 -21.82
CA LYS A 68 -28.58 -21.63 -20.59
C LYS A 68 -28.55 -20.24 -19.97
N GLU A 69 -29.71 -19.81 -19.46
CA GLU A 69 -29.82 -18.53 -18.77
C GLU A 69 -28.86 -18.49 -17.59
N ARG A 70 -28.16 -17.36 -17.44
CA ARG A 70 -27.21 -17.16 -16.34
C ARG A 70 -27.31 -15.76 -15.76
N ASN A 71 -26.97 -15.68 -14.49
CA ASN A 71 -26.84 -14.42 -13.76
C ASN A 71 -25.52 -13.74 -14.10
N ILE A 72 -25.58 -12.44 -14.40
CA ILE A 72 -24.45 -11.54 -14.49
C ILE A 72 -24.70 -10.36 -13.55
N THR A 73 -23.78 -10.14 -12.61
CA THR A 73 -23.83 -8.98 -11.70
C THR A 73 -23.14 -7.78 -12.34
N ILE A 74 -23.87 -6.68 -12.45
CA ILE A 74 -23.41 -5.37 -12.94
C ILE A 74 -23.66 -4.30 -11.87
N GLY A 75 -23.31 -3.04 -12.15
CA GLY A 75 -23.42 -1.96 -11.17
C GLY A 75 -24.86 -1.68 -10.68
N SER A 76 -25.88 -1.99 -11.48
CA SER A 76 -27.31 -1.87 -11.10
C SER A 76 -27.92 -3.15 -10.51
N GLY A 77 -27.06 -4.11 -10.12
CA GLY A 77 -27.45 -5.39 -9.55
C GLY A 77 -27.32 -6.56 -10.52
N THR A 78 -27.97 -7.67 -10.19
CA THR A 78 -27.86 -8.92 -10.95
C THR A 78 -28.94 -9.05 -12.01
N VAL A 79 -28.54 -9.28 -13.26
CA VAL A 79 -29.44 -9.50 -14.40
C VAL A 79 -29.32 -10.93 -14.93
N LYS A 80 -30.45 -11.48 -15.38
CA LYS A 80 -30.53 -12.78 -16.06
C LYS A 80 -30.41 -12.57 -17.56
N ILE A 81 -29.41 -13.18 -18.19
CA ILE A 81 -29.18 -13.08 -19.63
C ILE A 81 -29.09 -14.47 -20.28
N LYS A 82 -29.40 -14.52 -21.58
CA LYS A 82 -29.21 -15.69 -22.43
C LYS A 82 -28.26 -15.31 -23.55
N THR A 83 -27.02 -15.79 -23.51
CA THR A 83 -26.05 -15.48 -24.58
C THR A 83 -26.39 -16.25 -25.84
N PRO A 84 -26.51 -15.60 -27.01
CA PRO A 84 -26.77 -16.27 -28.27
C PRO A 84 -25.58 -17.15 -28.66
N ARG A 85 -25.84 -18.17 -29.49
CA ARG A 85 -24.82 -19.12 -29.97
C ARG A 85 -24.81 -19.15 -31.49
N VAL A 86 -23.63 -19.40 -32.05
CA VAL A 86 -23.44 -19.69 -33.46
C VAL A 86 -22.94 -21.13 -33.59
N SER A 87 -23.43 -21.86 -34.60
CA SER A 87 -22.96 -23.20 -34.98
C SER A 87 -22.51 -23.23 -36.43
N ASP A 88 -21.84 -24.33 -36.80
CA ASP A 88 -21.47 -24.62 -38.19
C ASP A 88 -20.59 -23.52 -38.80
N VAL A 89 -19.77 -22.87 -37.96
CA VAL A 89 -18.72 -21.95 -38.41
C VAL A 89 -17.67 -22.78 -39.15
N PRO A 90 -17.31 -22.43 -40.40
CA PRO A 90 -16.23 -23.08 -41.14
C PRO A 90 -14.92 -23.14 -40.34
N SER A 91 -14.19 -24.25 -40.46
CA SER A 91 -12.97 -24.49 -39.65
C SER A 91 -11.81 -23.55 -39.95
N ASP A 92 -11.84 -22.90 -41.12
CA ASP A 92 -10.88 -21.90 -41.58
C ASP A 92 -11.23 -20.47 -41.10
N GLN A 93 -12.33 -20.29 -40.38
CA GLN A 93 -12.77 -19.00 -39.82
C GLN A 93 -12.68 -18.97 -38.28
N GLU A 94 -12.59 -17.77 -37.71
CA GLU A 94 -12.60 -17.57 -36.27
C GLU A 94 -13.98 -17.91 -35.67
N GLN A 95 -14.00 -18.75 -34.62
CA GLN A 95 -15.25 -19.11 -33.95
C GLN A 95 -15.87 -17.91 -33.22
N PHE A 96 -17.20 -17.84 -33.22
CA PHE A 96 -17.91 -16.79 -32.48
C PHE A 96 -17.68 -16.90 -30.96
N GLU A 97 -17.00 -15.91 -30.40
CA GLU A 97 -16.96 -15.66 -28.96
C GLU A 97 -17.45 -14.24 -28.65
N SER A 98 -18.35 -14.12 -27.68
CA SER A 98 -18.88 -12.82 -27.27
C SER A 98 -17.78 -11.98 -26.61
N GLN A 99 -17.56 -10.78 -27.14
CA GLN A 99 -16.67 -9.76 -26.59
C GLN A 99 -17.37 -8.98 -25.46
N ILE A 100 -18.70 -8.85 -25.51
CA ILE A 100 -19.49 -8.19 -24.47
C ILE A 100 -19.56 -9.03 -23.19
N VAL A 101 -19.88 -10.33 -23.29
CA VAL A 101 -19.94 -11.24 -22.13
C VAL A 101 -19.17 -12.52 -22.40
N LYS A 102 -17.95 -12.56 -21.87
CA LYS A 102 -17.01 -13.69 -22.03
C LYS A 102 -17.60 -15.02 -21.51
N PRO A 103 -17.12 -16.16 -22.02
CA PRO A 103 -17.46 -17.48 -21.47
C PRO A 103 -17.25 -17.53 -19.94
N TYR A 104 -18.20 -18.14 -19.23
CA TYR A 104 -18.19 -18.28 -17.76
C TYR A 104 -18.14 -16.99 -16.91
N GLN A 105 -18.11 -15.81 -17.53
CA GLN A 105 -18.22 -14.54 -16.81
C GLN A 105 -19.49 -14.50 -15.94
N ARG A 106 -19.35 -14.03 -14.71
CA ARG A 106 -20.44 -13.91 -13.71
C ARG A 106 -20.69 -12.48 -13.25
N ARG A 107 -19.78 -11.56 -13.57
CA ARG A 107 -19.82 -10.15 -13.16
C ARG A 107 -19.08 -9.27 -14.15
N SER A 108 -19.40 -7.98 -14.20
CA SER A 108 -18.62 -7.03 -14.99
C SER A 108 -17.19 -6.91 -14.49
N GLU A 109 -16.26 -6.56 -15.38
CA GLU A 109 -14.84 -6.34 -15.03
C GLU A 109 -14.69 -5.17 -14.04
N ALA A 110 -15.48 -4.11 -14.20
CA ALA A 110 -15.53 -3.00 -13.25
C ALA A 110 -15.88 -3.47 -11.83
N LEU A 111 -16.91 -4.30 -11.67
CA LEU A 111 -17.31 -4.83 -10.36
C LEU A 111 -16.27 -5.82 -9.81
N ALA A 112 -15.57 -6.55 -10.68
CA ALA A 112 -14.45 -7.40 -10.28
C ALA A 112 -13.28 -6.58 -9.68
N LEU A 113 -13.11 -5.31 -10.08
CA LEU A 113 -12.10 -4.39 -9.54
C LEU A 113 -12.52 -3.68 -8.24
N VAL A 114 -13.82 -3.55 -7.97
CA VAL A 114 -14.33 -2.97 -6.72
C VAL A 114 -13.88 -3.81 -5.51
N PHE A 115 -13.89 -5.14 -5.63
CA PHE A 115 -13.49 -6.04 -4.55
C PHE A 115 -12.04 -5.82 -4.08
N PRO A 116 -11.01 -5.87 -4.95
CA PRO A 116 -9.63 -5.52 -4.59
C PRO A 116 -9.52 -4.15 -3.92
N LYS A 117 -10.23 -3.15 -4.44
CA LYS A 117 -10.15 -1.78 -3.94
C LYS A 117 -10.64 -1.69 -2.50
N LEU A 118 -11.85 -2.19 -2.23
CA LEU A 118 -12.46 -2.21 -0.91
C LEU A 118 -11.67 -3.07 0.10
N PHE A 119 -11.05 -4.15 -0.36
CA PHE A 119 -10.16 -4.95 0.49
C PHE A 119 -8.90 -4.16 0.91
N ILE A 120 -8.29 -3.40 -0.01
CA ILE A 120 -7.20 -2.47 0.30
C ILE A 120 -7.68 -1.31 1.19
N GLU A 121 -8.95 -0.89 1.08
CA GLU A 121 -9.51 0.11 2.01
C GLU A 121 -9.60 -0.39 3.45
N GLY A 122 -9.47 -1.70 3.69
CA GLY A 122 -9.46 -2.29 5.03
C GLY A 122 -10.79 -2.88 5.48
N LEU A 123 -11.73 -3.11 4.56
CA LEU A 123 -12.92 -3.90 4.86
C LEU A 123 -12.50 -5.36 5.10
N ALA A 124 -12.91 -5.92 6.24
CA ALA A 124 -12.66 -7.33 6.52
C ALA A 124 -13.43 -8.20 5.52
N THR A 125 -12.85 -9.35 5.15
CA THR A 125 -13.48 -10.30 4.21
C THR A 125 -14.91 -10.66 4.60
N ARG A 126 -15.18 -10.79 5.90
CA ARG A 126 -16.50 -11.14 6.46
C ARG A 126 -17.51 -9.99 6.44
N ASP A 127 -17.04 -8.75 6.47
CA ASP A 127 -17.89 -7.55 6.45
C ASP A 127 -18.19 -7.11 5.01
N PHE A 128 -17.35 -7.56 4.07
CA PHE A 128 -17.50 -7.25 2.66
C PHE A 128 -18.74 -7.91 2.05
N GLU A 129 -18.97 -9.20 2.28
CA GLU A 129 -20.08 -9.91 1.64
C GLU A 129 -21.46 -9.30 2.00
N PRO A 130 -21.74 -8.97 3.28
CA PRO A 130 -22.93 -8.21 3.65
C PRO A 130 -23.01 -6.85 2.94
N ALA A 131 -21.91 -6.10 2.88
CA ALA A 131 -21.90 -4.79 2.22
C ALA A 131 -22.17 -4.89 0.72
N LEU A 132 -21.59 -5.89 0.04
CA LEU A 132 -21.80 -6.10 -1.40
C LEU A 132 -23.22 -6.59 -1.68
N ARG A 133 -23.78 -7.47 -0.83
CA ARG A 133 -25.18 -7.90 -0.94
C ARG A 133 -26.15 -6.74 -0.71
N CYS A 134 -25.86 -5.85 0.23
CA CYS A 134 -26.65 -4.63 0.46
C CYS A 134 -26.66 -3.71 -0.77
N LEU A 135 -25.53 -3.57 -1.45
CA LEU A 135 -25.41 -2.66 -2.60
C LEU A 135 -25.91 -3.29 -3.91
N MET A 136 -25.62 -4.58 -4.15
CA MET A 136 -25.77 -5.24 -5.46
C MET A 136 -26.81 -6.39 -5.47
N GLY A 137 -27.45 -6.64 -4.32
CA GLY A 137 -28.41 -7.72 -4.10
C GLY A 137 -27.78 -9.05 -3.65
N GLU A 138 -28.61 -9.94 -3.11
CA GLU A 138 -28.23 -11.25 -2.54
C GLU A 138 -27.45 -12.17 -3.51
N ALA A 139 -27.70 -12.04 -4.81
CA ALA A 139 -27.01 -12.82 -5.83
C ALA A 139 -25.55 -12.40 -6.07
N ALA A 140 -25.09 -11.30 -5.46
CA ALA A 140 -23.73 -10.77 -5.59
C ALA A 140 -22.71 -11.43 -4.65
N ALA A 141 -22.90 -12.69 -4.26
CA ALA A 141 -21.99 -13.39 -3.36
C ALA A 141 -20.56 -13.48 -3.93
N LEU A 142 -19.58 -13.38 -3.01
CA LEU A 142 -18.18 -13.59 -3.35
C LEU A 142 -17.76 -15.04 -3.14
N SER A 143 -17.14 -15.61 -4.16
CA SER A 143 -16.52 -16.92 -4.00
C SER A 143 -15.19 -16.81 -3.23
N PRO A 144 -14.86 -17.78 -2.36
CA PRO A 144 -13.52 -17.92 -1.78
C PRO A 144 -12.40 -17.92 -2.84
N SER A 145 -12.70 -18.44 -4.03
CA SER A 145 -11.78 -18.42 -5.17
C SER A 145 -11.42 -17.02 -5.66
N THR A 146 -12.27 -16.02 -5.43
CA THR A 146 -11.96 -14.61 -5.78
C THR A 146 -10.89 -14.02 -4.85
N ILE A 147 -10.95 -14.33 -3.56
CA ILE A 147 -9.93 -13.93 -2.58
C ILE A 147 -8.59 -14.60 -2.92
N SER A 148 -8.61 -15.89 -3.26
CA SER A 148 -7.40 -16.62 -3.64
C SER A 148 -6.74 -16.02 -4.89
N ARG A 149 -7.51 -15.73 -5.95
CA ARG A 149 -7.01 -15.04 -7.15
C ARG A 149 -6.45 -13.65 -6.85
N LEU A 150 -7.09 -12.91 -5.96
CA LEU A 150 -6.62 -11.59 -5.55
C LEU A 150 -5.26 -11.67 -4.83
N ASN A 151 -5.11 -12.59 -3.88
CA ASN A 151 -3.84 -12.80 -3.19
C ASN A 151 -2.72 -13.23 -4.16
N ALA A 152 -3.05 -14.07 -5.15
CA ALA A 152 -2.09 -14.47 -6.18
C ALA A 152 -1.63 -13.26 -7.02
N ARG A 153 -2.56 -12.36 -7.38
CA ARG A 153 -2.23 -11.11 -8.06
C ARG A 153 -1.33 -10.21 -7.19
N PHE A 154 -1.69 -9.98 -5.92
CA PHE A 154 -0.88 -9.17 -5.02
C PHE A 154 0.52 -9.74 -4.80
N LYS A 155 0.64 -11.07 -4.76
CA LYS A 155 1.93 -11.75 -4.74
C LYS A 155 2.76 -11.43 -5.98
N SER A 156 2.19 -11.57 -7.17
CA SER A 156 2.90 -11.25 -8.43
C SER A 156 3.38 -9.79 -8.43
N GLU A 157 2.50 -8.84 -8.12
CA GLU A 157 2.84 -7.41 -8.09
C GLU A 157 3.96 -7.11 -7.08
N TYR A 158 3.96 -7.77 -5.91
CA TYR A 158 5.03 -7.64 -4.92
C TYR A 158 6.36 -8.25 -5.42
N GLU A 159 6.32 -9.42 -6.06
CA GLU A 159 7.51 -10.09 -6.59
C GLU A 159 8.15 -9.29 -7.73
N ASP A 160 7.33 -8.72 -8.61
CA ASP A 160 7.76 -7.84 -9.70
C ASP A 160 8.36 -6.54 -9.16
N TRP A 161 7.70 -5.91 -8.17
CA TRP A 161 8.22 -4.72 -7.51
C TRP A 161 9.54 -4.98 -6.79
N THR A 162 9.72 -6.14 -6.15
CA THR A 162 10.96 -6.47 -5.44
C THR A 162 12.15 -6.61 -6.41
N LYS A 163 11.89 -6.92 -7.68
CA LYS A 163 12.91 -7.06 -8.73
C LYS A 163 13.13 -5.77 -9.54
N SER A 164 12.26 -4.77 -9.40
CA SER A 164 12.33 -3.55 -10.20
C SER A 164 13.62 -2.76 -9.92
N SER A 165 14.21 -2.20 -10.97
CA SER A 165 15.42 -1.38 -10.86
C SER A 165 15.15 -0.07 -10.13
N LEU A 166 16.12 0.36 -9.32
CA LEU A 166 16.18 1.64 -8.62
C LEU A 166 17.26 2.56 -9.21
N ALA A 167 17.97 2.14 -10.27
CA ALA A 167 19.10 2.87 -10.84
C ALA A 167 18.72 4.25 -11.39
N SER A 168 17.50 4.41 -11.89
CA SER A 168 16.98 5.69 -12.40
C SER A 168 16.37 6.59 -11.32
N LEU A 169 16.42 6.18 -10.05
CA LEU A 169 15.80 6.89 -8.93
C LEU A 169 16.85 7.22 -7.87
N PRO A 170 17.62 8.31 -8.03
CA PRO A 170 18.64 8.70 -7.05
C PRO A 170 17.98 9.03 -5.70
N ILE A 171 18.32 8.27 -4.67
CA ILE A 171 17.78 8.40 -3.31
C ILE A 171 18.73 9.22 -2.46
N VAL A 172 18.20 10.28 -1.84
CA VAL A 172 18.96 11.21 -1.00
C VAL A 172 18.93 10.81 0.47
N TYR A 173 17.74 10.50 0.99
CA TYR A 173 17.54 10.10 2.38
C TYR A 173 16.81 8.77 2.46
N VAL A 174 17.11 7.99 3.49
CA VAL A 174 16.34 6.78 3.81
C VAL A 174 15.83 6.82 5.25
N TRP A 175 14.63 6.29 5.46
CA TRP A 175 14.08 5.98 6.75
C TRP A 175 13.92 4.47 6.85
N VAL A 176 14.24 3.91 8.01
CA VAL A 176 14.12 2.47 8.27
C VAL A 176 13.40 2.20 9.58
N ASP A 177 12.65 1.11 9.61
CA ASP A 177 11.96 0.65 10.82
C ASP A 177 11.70 -0.87 10.77
N GLY A 178 11.58 -1.47 11.94
CA GLY A 178 11.18 -2.86 12.17
C GLY A 178 9.77 -2.94 12.73
N ILE A 179 8.83 -3.47 11.97
CA ILE A 179 7.41 -3.39 12.30
C ILE A 179 6.85 -4.76 12.61
N TYR A 180 6.47 -4.94 13.88
CA TYR A 180 5.84 -6.17 14.34
C TYR A 180 4.36 -6.20 13.98
N ILE A 181 3.98 -7.16 13.15
CA ILE A 181 2.59 -7.41 12.77
C ILE A 181 2.04 -8.63 13.51
N LYS A 182 0.75 -8.58 13.85
CA LYS A 182 0.02 -9.73 14.39
C LYS A 182 -0.44 -10.62 13.22
N ALA A 183 0.42 -11.51 12.73
CA ALA A 183 0.10 -12.43 11.63
C ALA A 183 0.73 -13.81 11.87
N GLY A 184 -0.02 -14.90 11.67
CA GLY A 184 0.45 -16.29 11.89
C GLY A 184 -0.46 -17.16 12.76
N ILE A 185 -0.19 -18.48 12.79
CA ILE A 185 -0.95 -19.51 13.54
C ILE A 185 -0.50 -19.62 15.01
N ALA A 186 0.68 -19.09 15.35
CA ALA A 186 1.17 -18.92 16.72
C ALA A 186 1.12 -17.44 17.16
N ASP A 187 1.52 -17.16 18.41
CA ASP A 187 1.69 -15.80 18.98
C ASP A 187 2.96 -15.10 18.44
N GLU A 188 3.58 -15.67 17.40
CA GLU A 188 4.78 -15.16 16.74
C GLU A 188 4.45 -13.88 15.99
N ARG A 189 5.05 -12.78 16.44
CA ARG A 189 4.99 -11.48 15.74
C ARG A 189 5.98 -11.53 14.58
N ALA A 190 5.48 -11.61 13.36
CA ALA A 190 6.33 -11.42 12.18
C ALA A 190 6.91 -10.00 12.20
N CYS A 191 8.24 -9.88 12.09
CA CYS A 191 8.92 -8.59 11.99
C CYS A 191 9.01 -8.22 10.50
N LEU A 192 8.50 -7.04 10.14
CA LEU A 192 8.58 -6.51 8.80
C LEU A 192 9.62 -5.40 8.77
N LEU A 193 10.72 -5.63 8.04
CA LEU A 193 11.76 -4.64 7.82
C LEU A 193 11.34 -3.72 6.67
N VAL A 194 11.25 -2.42 6.94
CA VAL A 194 10.76 -1.43 5.99
C VAL A 194 11.84 -0.41 5.71
N VAL A 195 12.03 -0.09 4.42
CA VAL A 195 12.88 1.01 3.97
C VAL A 195 12.04 1.93 3.11
N MET A 196 11.90 3.18 3.55
CA MET A 196 11.38 4.29 2.75
C MET A 196 12.56 5.17 2.32
N GLY A 197 12.48 5.83 1.19
CA GLY A 197 13.48 6.82 0.80
C GLY A 197 12.92 7.99 0.04
N ALA A 198 13.63 9.11 0.06
CA ALA A 198 13.27 10.31 -0.70
C ALA A 198 14.20 10.47 -1.89
N ASP A 199 13.63 10.67 -3.07
CA ASP A 199 14.39 10.97 -4.28
C ASP A 199 14.84 12.44 -4.34
N VAL A 200 15.59 12.78 -5.39
CA VAL A 200 16.05 14.17 -5.67
C VAL A 200 14.92 15.17 -5.92
N SER A 201 13.69 14.72 -6.21
CA SER A 201 12.51 15.58 -6.31
C SER A 201 11.81 15.81 -4.97
N GLY A 202 12.30 15.17 -3.90
CA GLY A 202 11.70 15.15 -2.57
C GLY A 202 10.48 14.23 -2.46
N THR A 203 10.21 13.39 -3.46
CA THR A 203 9.13 12.39 -3.41
C THR A 203 9.60 11.20 -2.61
N LYS A 204 8.73 10.72 -1.69
CA LYS A 204 9.03 9.59 -0.82
C LYS A 204 8.49 8.30 -1.42
N HIS A 205 9.33 7.27 -1.46
CA HIS A 205 9.05 5.98 -2.08
C HIS A 205 9.24 4.84 -1.09
N LEU A 206 8.41 3.80 -1.21
CA LEU A 206 8.71 2.51 -0.59
C LEU A 206 9.82 1.82 -1.39
N LEU A 207 10.96 1.59 -0.75
CA LEU A 207 12.14 0.99 -1.39
C LEU A 207 12.25 -0.50 -1.08
N ALA A 208 12.02 -0.90 0.17
CA ALA A 208 12.02 -2.30 0.58
C ALA A 208 10.98 -2.59 1.66
N MET A 209 10.46 -3.81 1.62
CA MET A 209 9.54 -4.35 2.61
C MET A 209 9.73 -5.87 2.64
N ALA A 210 10.39 -6.37 3.67
CA ALA A 210 10.78 -7.78 3.77
C ALA A 210 10.40 -8.38 5.12
N GLU A 211 10.06 -9.66 5.12
CA GLU A 211 9.90 -10.44 6.35
C GLU A 211 11.29 -10.70 6.95
N GLY A 212 11.50 -10.26 8.18
CA GLY A 212 12.65 -10.59 9.00
C GLY A 212 12.24 -11.52 10.13
N TYR A 213 13.10 -12.47 10.48
CA TYR A 213 12.88 -13.27 11.69
C TYR A 213 12.95 -12.37 12.95
N ARG A 214 13.89 -11.42 12.95
CA ARG A 214 14.09 -10.34 13.93
C ARG A 214 14.77 -9.15 13.23
N GLU A 215 14.97 -8.04 13.93
CA GLU A 215 15.83 -6.94 13.51
C GLU A 215 17.34 -7.28 13.66
N SER A 216 17.74 -8.45 13.16
CA SER A 216 19.14 -8.89 13.19
C SER A 216 19.97 -8.19 12.11
N LYS A 217 21.29 -8.16 12.29
CA LYS A 217 22.23 -7.62 11.31
C LYS A 217 22.10 -8.36 9.97
N GLU A 218 21.96 -9.67 10.00
CA GLU A 218 21.87 -10.53 8.82
C GLU A 218 20.60 -10.22 8.01
N SER A 219 19.47 -10.04 8.70
CA SER A 219 18.20 -9.69 8.07
C SER A 219 18.27 -8.33 7.38
N TRP A 220 18.91 -7.33 8.02
CA TRP A 220 19.16 -6.02 7.41
C TRP A 220 20.17 -6.08 6.27
N LEU A 221 21.24 -6.88 6.38
CA LEU A 221 22.22 -7.08 5.30
C LEU A 221 21.57 -7.64 4.04
N GLU A 222 20.65 -8.59 4.17
CA GLU A 222 19.90 -9.13 3.04
C GLU A 222 19.09 -8.03 2.33
N VAL A 223 18.37 -7.20 3.09
CA VAL A 223 17.59 -6.07 2.57
C VAL A 223 18.47 -5.05 1.86
N LEU A 224 19.56 -4.61 2.51
CA LEU A 224 20.46 -3.59 1.98
C LEU A 224 21.23 -4.07 0.75
N ARG A 225 21.69 -5.33 0.73
CA ARG A 225 22.35 -5.93 -0.44
C ARG A 225 21.39 -6.05 -1.62
N ARG A 226 20.12 -6.38 -1.39
CA ARG A 226 19.09 -6.38 -2.45
C ARG A 226 18.84 -4.99 -3.01
N LEU A 227 18.75 -3.96 -2.17
CA LEU A 227 18.63 -2.57 -2.63
C LEU A 227 19.82 -2.16 -3.52
N LYS A 228 21.03 -2.49 -3.09
CA LYS A 228 22.25 -2.26 -3.88
C LYS A 228 22.24 -3.03 -5.21
N ALA A 229 21.83 -4.30 -5.20
CA ALA A 229 21.71 -5.13 -6.41
C ALA A 229 20.66 -4.59 -7.41
N ARG A 230 19.62 -3.93 -6.91
CA ARG A 230 18.62 -3.21 -7.75
C ARG A 230 19.15 -1.89 -8.31
N GLY A 231 20.39 -1.51 -8.01
CA GLY A 231 21.02 -0.29 -8.52
C GLY A 231 20.78 0.96 -7.67
N MET A 232 20.29 0.82 -6.43
CA MET A 232 20.14 1.96 -5.53
C MET A 232 21.51 2.54 -5.16
N ASN A 233 21.65 3.86 -5.27
CA ASN A 233 22.84 4.57 -4.81
C ASN A 233 22.94 4.57 -3.27
N GLU A 234 24.12 4.92 -2.77
CA GLU A 234 24.32 5.16 -1.35
C GLU A 234 23.67 6.51 -0.96
N PRO A 235 22.77 6.56 0.05
CA PRO A 235 22.10 7.79 0.45
C PRO A 235 23.00 8.67 1.33
N ALA A 236 22.72 9.97 1.39
CA ALA A 236 23.46 10.88 2.26
C ALA A 236 23.16 10.68 3.75
N LEU A 237 21.92 10.32 4.09
CA LEU A 237 21.46 10.11 5.46
C LEU A 237 20.54 8.90 5.58
N ALA A 238 20.78 8.07 6.60
CA ALA A 238 19.85 7.06 7.05
C ALA A 238 19.27 7.44 8.42
N VAL A 239 17.94 7.37 8.56
CA VAL A 239 17.20 7.67 9.79
C VAL A 239 16.55 6.40 10.31
N GLY A 240 16.78 6.05 11.57
CA GLY A 240 16.20 4.84 12.16
C GLY A 240 16.18 4.84 13.68
N ASP A 241 15.59 3.80 14.25
CA ASP A 241 15.60 3.55 15.70
C ASP A 241 16.98 3.06 16.21
N GLY A 242 17.11 3.06 17.54
CA GLY A 242 17.97 2.30 18.47
C GLY A 242 18.57 0.97 18.00
N GLY A 243 17.82 0.17 17.25
CA GLY A 243 18.18 -1.22 16.92
C GLY A 243 19.57 -1.38 16.30
N LEU A 244 20.44 -2.16 16.96
CA LEU A 244 21.85 -2.35 16.54
C LEU A 244 22.00 -3.07 15.18
N GLY A 245 21.04 -3.93 14.80
CA GLY A 245 21.13 -4.74 13.58
C GLY A 245 21.23 -3.91 12.30
N PHE A 246 20.41 -2.86 12.18
CA PHE A 246 20.43 -2.00 11.00
C PHE A 246 21.75 -1.24 10.86
N TRP A 247 22.24 -0.59 11.92
CA TRP A 247 23.44 0.25 11.83
C TRP A 247 24.70 -0.57 11.54
N ALA A 248 24.78 -1.78 12.10
CA ALA A 248 25.87 -2.70 11.79
C ALA A 248 25.84 -3.17 10.32
N ALA A 249 24.65 -3.42 9.76
CA ALA A 249 24.48 -3.78 8.35
C ALA A 249 24.75 -2.59 7.42
N ALA A 250 24.26 -1.41 7.79
CA ALA A 250 24.44 -0.16 7.04
C ALA A 250 25.92 0.17 6.91
N GLY A 251 26.71 0.09 7.98
CA GLY A 251 28.15 0.35 7.93
C GLY A 251 28.96 -0.59 7.01
N GLU A 252 28.44 -1.79 6.71
CA GLU A 252 29.07 -2.70 5.74
C GLU A 252 28.69 -2.37 4.29
N VAL A 253 27.44 -1.97 4.06
CA VAL A 253 26.91 -1.75 2.70
C VAL A 253 27.12 -0.31 2.22
N TRP A 254 26.99 0.65 3.13
CA TRP A 254 27.07 2.10 2.93
C TRP A 254 28.16 2.67 3.85
N ARG A 255 29.25 3.17 3.25
CA ARG A 255 30.46 3.57 3.97
C ARG A 255 30.45 5.03 4.46
N GLN A 256 29.79 5.90 3.72
CA GLN A 256 29.75 7.35 3.91
C GLN A 256 28.37 7.86 4.33
N THR A 257 27.30 7.06 4.22
CA THR A 257 25.96 7.43 4.70
C THR A 257 26.02 7.83 6.17
N LYS A 258 25.61 9.07 6.46
CA LYS A 258 25.49 9.57 7.82
C LYS A 258 24.34 8.88 8.55
N GLN A 259 24.44 8.78 9.88
CA GLN A 259 23.50 8.01 10.71
C GLN A 259 22.71 8.94 11.62
N GLN A 260 21.38 8.96 11.47
CA GLN A 260 20.48 9.74 12.30
C GLN A 260 19.61 8.84 13.18
N ARG A 261 19.72 9.03 14.49
CA ARG A 261 18.85 8.38 15.48
C ARG A 261 17.51 9.09 15.58
N CYS A 262 16.42 8.33 15.59
CA CYS A 262 15.08 8.90 15.75
C CYS A 262 14.89 9.51 17.16
N TRP A 263 14.55 10.80 17.20
CA TRP A 263 14.25 11.50 18.46
C TRP A 263 13.02 10.95 19.19
N VAL A 264 11.98 10.54 18.48
CA VAL A 264 10.75 10.01 19.11
C VAL A 264 11.05 8.74 19.90
N HIS A 265 11.78 7.81 19.28
CA HIS A 265 12.19 6.57 19.95
C HIS A 265 13.17 6.83 21.10
N LYS A 266 14.14 7.72 20.91
CA LYS A 266 15.08 8.08 21.98
C LYS A 266 14.37 8.72 23.17
N ILE A 267 13.43 9.64 22.94
CA ILE A 267 12.63 10.26 23.99
C ILE A 267 11.85 9.20 24.77
N ARG A 268 11.19 8.25 24.09
CA ARG A 268 10.50 7.14 24.74
C ARG A 268 11.45 6.36 25.66
N ASN A 269 12.62 5.98 25.15
CA ASN A 269 13.65 5.25 25.89
C ASN A 269 14.18 6.02 27.11
N ILE A 270 14.25 7.36 27.05
CA ILE A 270 14.65 8.22 28.17
C ILE A 270 13.52 8.31 29.20
N LEU A 271 12.29 8.58 28.77
CA LEU A 271 11.12 8.73 29.65
C LEU A 271 10.81 7.44 30.42
N ASP A 272 11.07 6.27 29.83
CA ASP A 272 10.91 4.98 30.50
C ASP A 272 11.87 4.78 31.68
N LYS A 273 12.99 5.53 31.71
CA LYS A 273 13.96 5.54 32.81
C LYS A 273 13.66 6.61 33.87
N LEU A 274 12.57 7.36 33.71
CA LEU A 274 12.15 8.41 34.63
C LEU A 274 10.84 8.03 35.36
N PRO A 275 10.66 8.48 36.62
CA PRO A 275 9.39 8.37 37.33
C PRO A 275 8.27 9.10 36.58
N HIS A 276 7.04 8.59 36.66
CA HIS A 276 5.88 9.14 35.93
C HIS A 276 5.67 10.65 36.15
N LYS A 277 5.94 11.14 37.38
CA LYS A 277 5.79 12.56 37.75
C LYS A 277 6.73 13.48 36.96
N GLU A 278 7.94 13.02 36.64
CA GLU A 278 8.96 13.82 35.93
C GLU A 278 8.79 13.80 34.40
N ARG A 279 8.05 12.82 33.87
CA ARG A 279 7.98 12.56 32.41
C ARG A 279 7.46 13.75 31.61
N SER A 280 6.50 14.51 32.16
CA SER A 280 5.93 15.67 31.47
C SER A 280 6.96 16.79 31.26
N GLU A 281 7.72 17.14 32.31
CA GLU A 281 8.72 18.20 32.26
C GLU A 281 9.96 17.77 31.47
N ALA A 282 10.37 16.50 31.63
CA ALA A 282 11.41 15.90 30.81
C ALA A 282 11.06 15.94 29.32
N ALA A 283 9.83 15.61 28.94
CA ALA A 283 9.40 15.64 27.54
C ALA A 283 9.46 17.06 26.93
N LYS A 284 9.11 18.10 27.68
CA LYS A 284 9.26 19.50 27.24
C LYS A 284 10.73 19.87 27.03
N SER A 285 11.59 19.52 27.98
CA SER A 285 13.02 19.80 27.92
C SER A 285 13.68 19.09 26.73
N LEU A 286 13.36 17.81 26.52
CA LEU A 286 13.82 17.04 25.36
C LEU A 286 13.31 17.62 24.04
N ARG A 287 12.08 18.14 24.02
CA ARG A 287 11.53 18.85 22.86
C ARG A 287 12.26 20.15 22.55
N ALA A 288 12.63 20.91 23.58
CA ALA A 288 13.40 22.13 23.42
C ALA A 288 14.82 21.90 22.88
N ILE A 289 15.39 20.71 23.09
CA ILE A 289 16.70 20.32 22.55
C ILE A 289 16.62 20.12 21.03
N TYR A 290 15.74 19.25 20.53
CA TYR A 290 15.70 18.96 19.08
C TYR A 290 15.05 20.09 18.25
N LEU A 291 14.47 21.09 18.90
CA LEU A 291 13.98 22.33 18.28
C LEU A 291 15.00 23.47 18.32
N SER A 292 16.20 23.25 18.87
CA SER A 292 17.27 24.24 18.84
C SER A 292 17.64 24.66 17.42
N GLN A 293 18.14 25.88 17.28
CA GLN A 293 18.50 26.45 15.97
C GLN A 293 19.83 25.91 15.46
N THR A 294 20.73 25.54 16.37
CA THR A 294 22.06 25.02 16.04
C THR A 294 22.38 23.74 16.79
N SER A 295 23.31 22.94 16.25
CA SER A 295 23.81 21.75 16.94
C SER A 295 24.48 22.10 18.27
N ASP A 296 25.19 23.23 18.37
CA ASP A 296 25.90 23.62 19.59
C ASP A 296 24.95 23.98 20.73
N GLU A 297 23.87 24.69 20.39
CA GLU A 297 22.79 24.98 21.33
C GLU A 297 22.14 23.69 21.83
N ALA A 298 21.84 22.75 20.92
CA ALA A 298 21.29 21.44 21.27
C ALA A 298 22.23 20.64 22.19
N ARG A 299 23.54 20.60 21.88
CA ARG A 299 24.58 19.95 22.72
C ARG A 299 24.64 20.57 24.11
N SER A 300 24.64 21.89 24.21
CA SER A 300 24.68 22.61 25.48
C SER A 300 23.46 22.29 26.36
N LYS A 301 22.25 22.27 25.77
CA LYS A 301 21.02 21.88 26.48
C LYS A 301 21.05 20.42 26.93
N VAL A 302 21.58 19.51 26.13
CA VAL A 302 21.75 18.09 26.52
C VAL A 302 22.65 17.96 27.73
N LEU A 303 23.82 18.61 27.72
CA LEU A 303 24.76 18.56 28.83
C LEU A 303 24.17 19.15 30.12
N THR A 304 23.42 20.24 29.99
CA THR A 304 22.74 20.89 31.12
C THR A 304 21.66 19.98 31.72
N LEU A 305 20.81 19.39 30.88
CA LEU A 305 19.75 18.48 31.31
C LEU A 305 20.34 17.20 31.93
N ALA A 306 21.34 16.60 31.28
CA ALA A 306 22.04 15.43 31.81
C ALA A 306 22.67 15.72 33.18
N LYS A 307 23.27 16.90 33.37
CA LYS A 307 23.82 17.33 34.67
C LYS A 307 22.74 17.45 35.74
N SER A 308 21.56 17.98 35.42
CA SER A 308 20.44 18.08 36.38
C SER A 308 19.87 16.72 36.80
N TRP A 309 20.04 15.68 35.97
CA TRP A 309 19.57 14.34 36.26
C TRP A 309 20.60 13.46 36.99
N ARG A 310 21.88 13.86 37.03
CA ARG A 310 22.91 13.09 37.75
C ARG A 310 22.61 13.01 39.24
N GLY A 311 22.88 11.85 39.83
CA GLY A 311 22.67 11.53 41.24
C GLY A 311 21.26 11.02 41.57
N MET A 312 20.23 11.49 40.86
CA MET A 312 18.84 11.01 41.07
C MET A 312 18.34 10.10 39.95
N TYR A 313 18.73 10.39 38.71
CA TYR A 313 18.23 9.74 37.49
C TYR A 313 19.37 9.40 36.52
N ASP A 314 20.46 8.80 37.03
CA ASP A 314 21.68 8.54 36.26
C ASP A 314 21.44 7.76 34.96
N ARG A 315 20.58 6.73 35.01
CA ARG A 315 20.21 5.94 33.82
C ARG A 315 19.56 6.79 32.72
N ALA A 316 18.78 7.81 33.08
CA ALA A 316 18.16 8.72 32.12
C ALA A 316 19.19 9.70 31.54
N ALA A 317 20.11 10.20 32.39
CA ALA A 317 21.21 11.06 31.97
C ALA A 317 22.18 10.35 31.00
N GLU A 318 22.59 9.13 31.33
CA GLU A 318 23.41 8.27 30.47
C GLU A 318 22.70 8.00 29.14
N CYS A 319 21.41 7.63 29.20
CA CYS A 319 20.61 7.38 28.00
C CYS A 319 20.45 8.64 27.13
N LEU A 320 20.46 9.84 27.70
CA LEU A 320 20.36 11.09 26.94
C LEU A 320 21.67 11.43 26.22
N VAL A 321 22.81 11.21 26.87
CA VAL A 321 24.14 11.52 26.31
C VAL A 321 24.60 10.46 25.30
N ASP A 322 24.18 9.21 25.50
CA ASP A 322 24.43 8.11 24.58
C ASP A 322 23.91 8.42 23.16
N ASP A 323 24.72 8.11 22.13
CA ASP A 323 24.42 8.37 20.71
C ASP A 323 24.13 9.85 20.35
N LEU A 324 24.55 10.83 21.16
CA LEU A 324 24.24 12.26 20.93
C LEU A 324 24.63 12.76 19.53
N ASP A 325 25.82 12.41 19.04
CA ASP A 325 26.27 12.82 17.70
C ASP A 325 25.33 12.31 16.60
N ARG A 326 24.87 11.05 16.71
CA ARG A 326 23.87 10.46 15.80
C ARG A 326 22.49 11.09 15.96
N MET A 327 22.16 11.66 17.11
CA MET A 327 20.88 12.36 17.31
C MET A 327 20.86 13.75 16.67
N LEU A 328 22.03 14.37 16.51
CA LEU A 328 22.17 15.74 15.99
C LEU A 328 22.64 15.79 14.53
N THR A 329 22.90 14.64 13.91
CA THR A 329 23.40 14.55 12.52
C THR A 329 22.52 15.28 11.50
N TYR A 330 21.20 15.39 11.74
CA TYR A 330 20.28 16.11 10.87
C TYR A 330 20.59 17.62 10.75
N PHE A 331 21.32 18.21 11.71
CA PHE A 331 21.76 19.62 11.63
C PHE A 331 22.72 19.88 10.46
N ASP A 332 23.39 18.84 9.95
CA ASP A 332 24.27 18.94 8.78
C ASP A 332 23.52 19.09 7.44
N PHE A 333 22.19 19.06 7.47
CA PHE A 333 21.31 19.08 6.30
C PHE A 333 20.45 20.35 6.31
N PRO A 334 19.80 20.72 5.18
CA PRO A 334 18.96 21.92 5.10
C PRO A 334 17.91 21.98 6.21
N VAL A 335 17.78 23.15 6.84
CA VAL A 335 16.90 23.39 8.00
C VAL A 335 15.44 23.01 7.71
N GLU A 336 15.01 23.24 6.48
CA GLU A 336 13.67 22.92 6.00
C GLU A 336 13.37 21.40 6.01
N HIS A 337 14.41 20.58 5.95
CA HIS A 337 14.32 19.12 6.00
C HIS A 337 14.30 18.57 7.43
N HIS A 338 14.80 19.32 8.43
CA HIS A 338 14.97 18.84 9.81
C HIS A 338 13.71 18.19 10.39
N LYS A 339 12.53 18.75 10.07
CA LYS A 339 11.24 18.19 10.54
C LYS A 339 10.97 16.76 10.06
N HIS A 340 11.53 16.37 8.91
CA HIS A 340 11.43 15.03 8.33
C HIS A 340 12.58 14.12 8.76
N LEU A 341 13.76 14.67 9.03
CA LEU A 341 14.99 13.89 9.30
C LEU A 341 15.13 13.49 10.77
N ARG A 342 14.60 14.29 11.70
CA ARG A 342 14.71 14.00 13.15
C ARG A 342 13.85 12.80 13.61
N THR A 343 12.90 12.33 12.79
CA THR A 343 12.01 11.22 13.15
C THR A 343 11.84 10.19 12.04
N THR A 344 11.34 9.00 12.41
CA THR A 344 10.86 7.93 11.52
C THR A 344 9.39 8.12 11.12
N ASN A 345 8.83 9.31 11.30
CA ASN A 345 7.41 9.60 11.01
C ASN A 345 6.97 9.25 9.57
N PRO A 346 7.81 9.37 8.51
CA PRO A 346 7.43 8.88 7.18
C PRO A 346 7.00 7.41 7.15
N ILE A 347 7.58 6.55 8.01
CA ILE A 347 7.16 5.16 8.16
C ILE A 347 5.98 5.05 9.12
N GLU A 348 6.07 5.68 10.30
CA GLU A 348 5.03 5.58 11.34
C GLU A 348 3.65 6.02 10.83
N SER A 349 3.59 7.11 10.04
CA SER A 349 2.36 7.64 9.45
C SER A 349 1.68 6.66 8.50
N ILE A 350 2.46 5.97 7.66
CA ILE A 350 1.95 4.92 6.77
C ILE A 350 1.44 3.74 7.59
N PHE A 351 2.22 3.31 8.59
CA PHE A 351 1.89 2.12 9.35
C PHE A 351 0.76 2.33 10.36
N ALA A 352 0.46 3.57 10.75
CA ALA A 352 -0.79 3.88 11.43
C ALA A 352 -2.01 3.50 10.55
N SER A 353 -1.95 3.84 9.26
CA SER A 353 -2.98 3.46 8.28
C SER A 353 -3.05 1.95 8.05
N VAL A 354 -1.91 1.25 8.07
CA VAL A 354 -1.85 -0.23 7.99
C VAL A 354 -2.46 -0.87 9.24
N ARG A 355 -2.11 -0.40 10.44
CA ARG A 355 -2.64 -0.94 11.71
C ARG A 355 -4.15 -0.79 11.82
N LEU A 356 -4.69 0.34 11.36
CA LEU A 356 -6.14 0.58 11.34
C LEU A 356 -6.88 -0.43 10.44
N ARG A 357 -6.29 -0.80 9.31
CA ARG A 357 -6.90 -1.73 8.34
C ARG A 357 -6.68 -3.19 8.71
N THR A 358 -5.49 -3.53 9.23
CA THR A 358 -5.16 -4.90 9.62
C THR A 358 -5.83 -5.34 10.92
N SER A 359 -6.14 -4.42 11.84
CA SER A 359 -6.89 -4.73 13.07
C SER A 359 -8.33 -5.17 12.77
N ALA A 360 -8.99 -4.54 11.79
CA ALA A 360 -10.34 -4.89 11.35
C ALA A 360 -10.41 -6.31 10.75
N MET A 361 -9.33 -6.76 10.10
CA MET A 361 -9.33 -7.98 9.29
C MET A 361 -9.22 -9.30 10.07
N LYS A 362 -9.08 -9.28 11.41
CA LYS A 362 -8.90 -10.44 12.32
C LYS A 362 -8.02 -11.58 11.77
N ARG A 363 -6.79 -11.68 12.30
CA ARG A 363 -5.79 -12.77 12.12
C ARG A 363 -5.61 -13.25 10.67
N LEU A 364 -4.67 -12.62 9.97
CA LEU A 364 -4.12 -13.15 8.72
C LEU A 364 -3.47 -14.52 9.02
N ARG A 365 -4.01 -15.59 8.43
CA ARG A 365 -3.63 -16.98 8.72
C ARG A 365 -2.18 -17.31 8.30
N SER A 366 -1.62 -16.55 7.37
CA SER A 366 -0.24 -16.70 6.89
C SER A 366 0.48 -15.36 6.93
N ALA A 367 1.67 -15.32 7.56
CA ALA A 367 2.55 -14.14 7.56
C ALA A 367 2.87 -13.68 6.14
N ARG A 368 3.18 -14.61 5.24
CA ARG A 368 3.49 -14.31 3.83
C ARG A 368 2.35 -13.62 3.06
N SER A 369 1.12 -14.09 3.18
CA SER A 369 -0.05 -13.42 2.58
C SER A 369 -0.32 -12.05 3.20
N ALA A 370 0.03 -11.86 4.48
CA ALA A 370 -0.07 -10.57 5.15
C ALA A 370 0.88 -9.55 4.52
N VAL A 371 2.11 -9.95 4.18
CA VAL A 371 3.10 -9.09 3.52
C VAL A 371 2.54 -8.54 2.21
N TYR A 372 1.95 -9.36 1.35
CA TYR A 372 1.42 -8.91 0.05
C TYR A 372 0.27 -7.91 0.18
N LEU A 373 -0.60 -8.11 1.17
CA LEU A 373 -1.67 -7.15 1.44
C LEU A 373 -1.12 -5.84 2.02
N ILE A 374 -0.23 -5.93 3.01
CA ILE A 374 0.40 -4.75 3.62
C ILE A 374 1.13 -3.95 2.55
N PHE A 375 1.80 -4.62 1.60
CA PHE A 375 2.45 -4.00 0.47
C PHE A 375 1.48 -3.11 -0.32
N GLN A 376 0.31 -3.64 -0.68
CA GLN A 376 -0.70 -2.89 -1.42
C GLN A 376 -1.23 -1.68 -0.64
N ILE A 377 -1.45 -1.86 0.67
CA ILE A 377 -1.89 -0.76 1.55
C ILE A 377 -0.80 0.32 1.64
N VAL A 378 0.47 -0.06 1.75
CA VAL A 378 1.61 0.87 1.81
C VAL A 378 1.79 1.59 0.47
N LYS A 379 1.80 0.89 -0.67
CA LYS A 379 1.91 1.49 -2.01
C LYS A 379 0.77 2.47 -2.31
N ARG A 380 -0.42 2.21 -1.75
CA ARG A 380 -1.52 3.17 -1.79
C ARG A 380 -1.22 4.39 -0.92
N ALA A 381 -0.86 4.20 0.35
CA ALA A 381 -0.60 5.28 1.30
C ALA A 381 0.58 6.17 0.89
N GLU A 382 1.57 5.60 0.20
CA GLU A 382 2.71 6.31 -0.42
C GLU A 382 2.26 7.48 -1.29
N LYS A 383 1.15 7.35 -2.03
CA LYS A 383 0.61 8.42 -2.88
C LYS A 383 0.11 9.64 -2.10
N SER A 384 -0.18 9.48 -0.81
CA SER A 384 -0.65 10.55 0.08
C SER A 384 0.47 11.14 0.94
N LEU A 385 1.70 10.63 0.81
CA LEU A 385 2.83 11.14 1.57
C LEU A 385 3.16 12.56 1.14
N GLN A 386 3.32 13.43 2.16
CA GLN A 386 3.89 14.73 1.94
C GLN A 386 5.32 14.59 1.41
N ARG A 387 5.64 15.33 0.35
CA ARG A 387 7.01 15.49 -0.13
C ARG A 387 7.90 16.10 0.95
N LEU A 388 9.22 16.01 0.75
CA LEU A 388 10.15 16.83 1.50
C LEU A 388 9.81 18.31 1.31
N SER A 389 9.95 19.07 2.38
CA SER A 389 9.66 20.51 2.33
C SER A 389 10.86 21.22 1.76
N HIS A 390 10.61 22.14 0.81
CA HIS A 390 11.69 22.83 0.09
C HIS A 390 12.60 21.83 -0.65
N ALA A 391 12.01 20.93 -1.44
CA ALA A 391 12.74 19.88 -2.15
C ALA A 391 13.85 20.42 -3.07
N GLU A 392 13.73 21.67 -3.55
CA GLU A 392 14.78 22.37 -4.29
C GLU A 392 16.10 22.51 -3.51
N LYS A 393 16.07 22.44 -2.18
CA LYS A 393 17.26 22.45 -1.31
C LYS A 393 18.04 21.14 -1.35
N LEU A 394 17.49 20.06 -1.91
CA LEU A 394 18.21 18.80 -2.12
C LEU A 394 19.45 18.96 -3.01
N ARG A 395 19.50 20.00 -3.86
CA ARG A 395 20.69 20.35 -4.65
C ARG A 395 21.93 20.69 -3.82
N TYR A 396 21.74 21.04 -2.54
CA TYR A 396 22.83 21.35 -1.60
C TYR A 396 23.28 20.12 -0.80
N VAL A 397 22.68 18.95 -1.04
CA VAL A 397 22.98 17.72 -0.33
C VAL A 397 23.93 16.89 -1.18
N THR A 398 25.15 16.69 -0.69
CA THR A 398 26.14 15.86 -1.38
C THR A 398 25.80 14.38 -1.17
N LEU A 399 25.63 13.65 -2.27
CA LEU A 399 25.46 12.19 -2.23
C LEU A 399 26.82 11.48 -2.20
N PRO A 400 26.98 10.44 -1.37
CA PRO A 400 28.16 9.59 -1.39
C PRO A 400 28.46 9.03 -2.78
N ASN A 401 29.74 9.10 -3.19
CA ASN A 401 30.26 8.53 -4.44
C ASN A 401 29.56 8.98 -5.72
N GLN A 402 28.78 10.06 -5.69
CA GLN A 402 28.30 10.74 -6.89
C GLN A 402 29.08 12.03 -7.08
N LEU A 403 29.95 12.03 -8.10
CA LEU A 403 30.24 13.23 -8.88
C LEU A 403 28.90 13.73 -9.43
N LEU A 404 28.14 14.49 -8.64
CA LEU A 404 26.96 15.18 -9.17
C LEU A 404 27.49 16.28 -10.09
N ALA A 405 27.51 15.94 -11.37
CA ALA A 405 27.64 16.87 -12.46
C ALA A 405 26.75 18.08 -12.18
N HIS A 406 27.38 19.24 -12.06
CA HIS A 406 26.73 20.53 -12.22
C HIS A 406 26.09 20.58 -13.60
N THR A 407 24.86 20.09 -13.77
CA THR A 407 24.05 20.41 -14.94
C THR A 407 22.57 20.26 -14.58
N VAL A 408 21.78 21.26 -14.99
CA VAL A 408 20.32 21.39 -14.86
C VAL A 408 19.88 21.84 -13.45
N VAL A 409 19.56 23.11 -13.18
CA VAL A 409 18.65 24.03 -13.88
C VAL A 409 19.21 25.47 -13.84
N ALA A 410 19.60 25.98 -14.99
CA ALA A 410 19.56 27.40 -15.32
C ALA A 410 18.73 27.52 -16.60
N ALA A 411 17.43 27.78 -16.43
CA ALA A 411 16.50 28.42 -17.35
C ALA A 411 15.14 28.50 -16.63
#